data_AF-A0A949F1Y3-F1
#
_entry.id   AF-A0A949F1Y3-F1
#
_cell.length_a   1.000
_cell.length_b   1.000
_cell.length_c   1.000
_cell.angle_alpha   90.00
_cell.angle_beta   90.00
_cell.angle_gamma   90.00
#
_symmetry.space_group_name_H-M   'P 1'
#
loop_
_entity.id
_entity.type
_entity.pdbx_description
1 polymer ?
#
loop_
_entity_poly.entity_id
_entity_poly.type
_entity_poly.pdbx_seq_one_letter_code
_entity_poly.pdbx_strand_id
1 'polypeptide(L)'
;MDLGTIIGWYIGTLIIESLTYGAAGYLIFKALKGRDKYWLIGVFVTFIVFVSWNGYLSNSIFRVLEISINNKAFLNFLGEDAINLFTTDFSDIVIAFIQVLVGFKIAQVVGRKLQ
;
A
#
# COMPACT_ATOMS: atom_id res chain seq x y z
N MET A 1 5.68 25.45 6.93
CA MET A 1 5.09 24.83 5.73
C MET A 1 3.68 25.36 5.59
N ASP A 2 3.29 25.77 4.39
CA ASP A 2 1.91 26.17 4.10
C ASP A 2 1.01 24.92 4.00
N LEU A 3 -0.28 25.07 4.33
CA LEU A 3 -1.30 24.04 4.30
C LEU A 3 -1.40 23.36 2.92
N GLY A 4 -1.26 24.12 1.83
CA GLY A 4 -1.24 23.58 0.47
C GLY A 4 -0.05 22.67 0.20
N THR A 5 1.10 22.99 0.80
CA THR A 5 2.30 22.15 0.73
C THR A 5 2.09 20.84 1.49
N ILE A 6 1.51 20.88 2.70
CA ILE A 6 1.23 19.67 3.52
C ILE A 6 0.25 18.73 2.80
N ILE A 7 -0.84 19.27 2.24
CA ILE A 7 -1.83 18.49 1.48
C ILE A 7 -1.21 17.88 0.23
N GLY A 8 -0.37 18.64 -0.49
CA GLY A 8 0.33 18.14 -1.67
C GLY A 8 1.27 16.97 -1.37
N TRP A 9 2.01 17.05 -0.26
CA TRP A 9 2.86 15.94 0.20
C TRP A 9 2.04 14.70 0.56
N TYR A 10 0.95 14.88 1.32
CA TYR A 10 0.07 13.80 1.72
C TYR A 10 -0.58 13.09 0.52
N ILE A 11 -1.10 13.84 -0.45
CA ILE A 11 -1.66 13.26 -1.67
C ILE A 11 -0.57 12.56 -2.49
N GLY A 12 0.63 13.15 -2.57
CA GLY A 12 1.76 12.58 -3.29
C GLY A 12 2.21 11.22 -2.74
N THR A 13 2.35 11.10 -1.41
CA THR A 13 2.71 9.84 -0.76
C THR A 13 1.63 8.79 -0.98
N LEU A 14 0.34 9.14 -0.81
CA LEU A 14 -0.77 8.22 -1.06
C LEU A 14 -0.79 7.69 -2.50
N ILE A 15 -0.50 8.53 -3.50
CA ILE A 15 -0.43 8.12 -4.91
C ILE A 15 0.72 7.13 -5.11
N ILE A 16 1.90 7.44 -4.58
CA ILE A 16 3.09 6.58 -4.71
C ILE A 16 2.85 5.23 -4.04
N GLU A 17 2.29 5.21 -2.85
CA GLU A 17 1.97 3.98 -2.12
C GLU A 17 0.92 3.15 -2.86
N SER A 18 -0.16 3.78 -3.32
CA SER A 18 -1.21 3.13 -4.11
C SER A 18 -0.64 2.45 -5.34
N LEU A 19 0.20 3.16 -6.10
CA LEU A 19 0.86 2.63 -7.29
C LEU A 19 1.82 1.49 -6.94
N THR A 20 2.59 1.64 -5.86
CA THR A 20 3.59 0.64 -5.45
C THR A 20 2.93 -0.67 -5.03
N TYR A 21 2.01 -0.62 -4.05
CA TYR A 21 1.37 -1.82 -3.53
C TYR A 21 0.37 -2.42 -4.52
N GLY A 22 -0.40 -1.58 -5.21
CA GLY A 22 -1.32 -2.03 -6.24
C GLY A 22 -0.61 -2.70 -7.43
N ALA A 23 0.50 -2.11 -7.91
CA ALA A 23 1.27 -2.70 -9.00
C ALA A 23 2.01 -3.98 -8.56
N ALA A 24 2.63 -3.98 -7.39
CA ALA A 24 3.27 -5.18 -6.83
C ALA A 24 2.24 -6.33 -6.70
N GLY A 25 1.06 -6.04 -6.18
CA GLY A 25 -0.05 -7.00 -6.10
C GLY A 25 -0.46 -7.55 -7.46
N TYR A 26 -0.58 -6.70 -8.47
CA TYR A 26 -0.90 -7.14 -9.84
C TYR A 26 0.20 -8.01 -10.46
N LEU A 27 1.47 -7.64 -10.27
CA LEU A 27 2.61 -8.42 -10.76
C LEU A 27 2.64 -9.82 -10.14
N ILE A 28 2.45 -9.91 -8.82
CA ILE A 28 2.37 -11.20 -8.11
C ILE A 28 1.16 -11.99 -8.61
N PHE A 29 0.00 -11.36 -8.74
CA PHE A 29 -1.21 -12.00 -9.27
C PHE A 29 -0.96 -12.60 -10.66
N LYS A 30 -0.29 -11.86 -11.56
CA LYS A 30 0.08 -12.35 -12.89
C LYS A 30 1.15 -13.45 -12.84
N ALA A 31 2.15 -13.33 -11.98
CA ALA A 31 3.19 -14.35 -11.78
C ALA A 31 2.59 -15.69 -11.33
N LEU A 32 1.54 -15.65 -10.52
CA LEU A 32 0.75 -16.83 -10.10
C LEU A 32 -0.25 -17.31 -11.18
N LYS A 33 -0.10 -16.85 -12.43
CA LYS A 33 -1.00 -17.16 -13.55
C LYS A 33 -2.46 -16.75 -13.28
N GLY A 34 -2.65 -15.71 -12.48
CA GLY A 34 -3.96 -15.13 -12.21
C GLY A 34 -4.65 -14.72 -13.50
N ARG A 35 -5.86 -15.24 -13.73
CA ARG A 35 -6.67 -14.87 -14.89
C ARG A 35 -7.33 -13.53 -14.63
N ASP A 36 -7.34 -12.66 -15.63
CA ASP A 36 -7.93 -11.32 -15.53
C ASP A 36 -9.38 -11.30 -15.05
N LYS A 37 -10.16 -12.36 -15.28
CA LYS A 37 -11.52 -12.49 -14.75
C LYS A 37 -11.59 -12.56 -13.21
N TYR A 38 -10.50 -12.89 -12.54
CA TYR A 38 -10.37 -12.99 -11.08
C TYR A 38 -9.58 -11.83 -10.48
N TRP A 39 -9.45 -10.71 -11.20
CA TRP A 39 -8.69 -9.55 -10.74
C TRP A 39 -9.15 -9.02 -9.37
N LEU A 40 -10.45 -9.11 -9.05
CA LEU A 40 -10.98 -8.74 -7.73
C LEU A 40 -10.42 -9.61 -6.60
N ILE A 41 -10.18 -10.89 -6.85
CA ILE A 41 -9.51 -11.78 -5.88
C ILE A 41 -8.07 -11.31 -5.69
N GLY A 42 -7.38 -10.93 -6.77
CA GLY A 42 -6.03 -10.35 -6.71
C GLY A 42 -5.98 -9.07 -5.88
N VAL A 43 -6.94 -8.15 -6.11
CA VAL A 43 -7.08 -6.91 -5.32
C VAL A 43 -7.33 -7.23 -3.84
N PHE A 44 -8.26 -8.14 -3.54
CA PHE A 44 -8.59 -8.52 -2.17
C PHE A 44 -7.42 -9.17 -1.43
N VAL A 45 -6.69 -10.07 -2.09
CA VAL A 45 -5.48 -10.70 -1.53
C VAL A 45 -4.39 -9.64 -1.30
N THR A 46 -4.18 -8.74 -2.26
CA THR A 46 -3.22 -7.63 -2.12
C THR A 46 -3.59 -6.74 -0.93
N PHE A 47 -4.87 -6.44 -0.77
CA PHE A 47 -5.37 -5.65 0.35
C PHE A 47 -5.16 -6.36 1.70
N ILE A 48 -5.46 -7.66 1.81
CA ILE A 48 -5.19 -8.43 3.02
C ILE A 48 -3.70 -8.40 3.37
N VAL A 49 -2.82 -8.57 2.37
CA VAL A 49 -1.36 -8.52 2.57
C VAL A 49 -0.94 -7.13 3.03
N PHE A 50 -1.47 -6.07 2.42
CA PHE A 50 -1.19 -4.69 2.82
C PHE A 50 -1.61 -4.41 4.28
N VAL A 51 -2.83 -4.79 4.66
CA VAL A 51 -3.32 -4.62 6.03
C VAL A 51 -2.51 -5.45 7.03
N SER A 52 -2.16 -6.69 6.67
CA SER A 52 -1.36 -7.57 7.52
C SER A 52 0.08 -7.06 7.68
N TRP A 53 0.64 -6.51 6.60
CA TRP A 53 1.96 -5.89 6.58
C TRP A 53 2.00 -4.69 7.52
N ASN A 54 1.12 -3.72 7.30
CA ASN A 54 1.09 -2.49 8.07
C ASN A 54 0.67 -2.69 9.52
N GLY A 55 -0.22 -3.64 9.77
CA GLY A 55 -0.80 -3.83 11.08
C GLY A 55 0.00 -4.75 12.02
N TYR A 56 0.51 -5.88 11.53
CA TYR A 56 1.10 -6.93 12.40
C TYR A 56 2.55 -7.27 12.08
N LEU A 57 2.87 -7.41 10.79
CA LEU A 57 4.18 -7.92 10.37
C LEU A 57 5.26 -6.85 10.46
N SER A 58 4.98 -5.61 10.09
CA SER A 58 5.91 -4.48 10.18
C SER A 58 6.46 -4.35 11.61
N ASN A 59 5.56 -4.21 12.59
CA ASN A 59 5.90 -4.02 14.00
C ASN A 59 6.73 -5.18 14.57
N SER A 60 6.40 -6.41 14.19
CA SER A 60 7.12 -7.61 14.66
C SER A 60 8.51 -7.72 14.02
N ILE A 61 8.61 -7.48 12.71
CA ILE A 61 9.86 -7.56 11.96
C ILE A 61 10.81 -6.45 12.39
N PHE A 62 10.33 -5.21 12.55
CA PHE A 62 11.16 -4.09 13.00
C PHE A 62 11.68 -4.26 14.42
N ARG A 63 10.89 -4.91 15.29
CA ARG A 63 11.33 -5.24 16.65
C ARG A 63 12.42 -6.33 16.68
N VAL A 64 12.35 -7.30 15.76
CA VAL A 64 13.34 -8.38 15.64
C VAL A 64 14.64 -7.91 14.97
N LEU A 65 14.54 -6.99 14.01
CA LEU A 65 15.71 -6.51 13.27
C LEU A 65 16.56 -5.47 14.03
N GLU A 66 16.20 -5.12 15.28
CA GLU A 66 16.84 -4.06 16.08
C GLU A 66 17.14 -2.77 15.29
N ILE A 67 16.36 -2.49 14.24
CA ILE A 67 16.50 -1.27 13.46
C ILE A 67 16.10 -0.16 14.42
N SER A 68 17.10 0.57 14.92
CA SER A 68 16.87 1.59 15.91
C SER A 68 15.84 2.57 15.35
N ILE A 69 14.66 2.56 15.95
CA ILE A 69 13.48 3.39 15.65
C ILE A 69 13.82 4.90 15.75
N ASN A 70 15.04 5.24 16.18
CA ASN A 70 15.58 6.60 16.18
C ASN A 70 15.85 7.21 14.80
N ASN A 71 15.82 6.46 13.70
CA ASN A 71 15.92 7.06 12.38
C ASN A 71 14.55 7.59 11.91
N LYS A 72 14.21 8.79 12.38
CA LYS A 72 12.95 9.50 12.01
C LYS A 72 12.73 9.60 10.50
N ALA A 73 13.79 9.63 9.69
CA ALA A 73 13.67 9.65 8.23
C ALA A 73 13.15 8.33 7.66
N PHE A 74 13.49 7.20 8.28
CA PHE A 74 13.02 5.87 7.88
C PHE A 74 11.56 5.63 8.31
N LEU A 75 11.19 6.07 9.51
CA LEU A 75 9.79 6.04 9.96
C LEU A 75 8.90 6.97 9.13
N ASN A 76 9.38 8.17 8.77
CA ASN A 76 8.67 9.07 7.87
C ASN A 76 8.56 8.53 6.44
N PHE A 77 9.54 7.73 5.98
CA PHE A 77 9.47 7.05 4.67
C PHE A 77 8.48 5.89 4.65
N LEU A 78 8.35 5.17 5.78
CA LEU A 78 7.34 4.12 5.96
C LEU A 78 5.94 4.68 6.22
N GLY A 79 5.83 5.99 6.48
CA GLY A 79 4.60 6.69 6.82
C GLY A 79 4.21 6.42 8.27
N GLU A 80 4.19 7.46 9.12
CA GLU A 80 3.57 7.37 10.45
C GLU A 80 2.10 6.92 10.37
N ASP A 81 1.45 7.15 9.23
CA ASP A 81 0.06 6.74 8.95
C ASP A 81 -0.09 5.24 8.69
N ALA A 82 0.96 4.55 8.21
CA ALA A 82 0.93 3.11 7.97
C ALA A 82 0.86 2.30 9.28
N ILE A 83 1.38 2.86 10.38
CA ILE A 83 1.44 2.19 11.69
C ILE A 83 0.07 2.23 12.41
N ASN A 84 -0.81 3.17 12.04
CA ASN A 84 -2.09 3.39 12.73
C ASN A 84 -3.29 2.62 12.16
N LEU A 85 -3.10 1.64 11.28
CA LEU A 85 -4.19 0.87 10.66
C LEU A 85 -5.05 0.04 11.66
N PHE A 86 -4.60 -0.12 12.91
CA PHE A 86 -5.37 -0.78 13.98
C PHE A 86 -6.02 0.16 15.00
N THR A 87 -5.76 1.47 14.92
CA THR A 87 -6.39 2.52 15.74
C THR A 87 -7.33 3.40 14.92
N THR A 88 -7.54 3.09 13.63
CA THR A 88 -8.17 3.97 12.64
C THR A 88 -9.66 3.72 12.44
N ASP A 89 -10.34 4.78 12.00
CA ASP A 89 -11.76 4.77 11.67
C ASP A 89 -12.02 3.88 10.44
N PHE A 90 -13.24 3.36 10.32
CA PHE A 90 -13.66 2.55 9.16
C PHE A 90 -13.37 3.23 7.81
N SER A 91 -13.33 4.57 7.77
CA SER A 91 -12.94 5.36 6.62
C SER A 91 -11.54 5.03 6.10
N ASP A 92 -10.57 4.79 6.97
CA ASP A 92 -9.18 4.61 6.57
C ASP A 92 -8.94 3.24 5.95
N ILE A 93 -9.65 2.22 6.44
CA ILE A 93 -9.72 0.89 5.82
C ILE A 93 -10.30 0.98 4.41
N VAL A 94 -11.36 1.77 4.23
CA VAL A 94 -12.00 1.99 2.92
C VAL A 94 -11.06 2.74 1.98
N ILE A 95 -10.38 3.79 2.46
CA ILE A 95 -9.40 4.55 1.67
C ILE A 95 -8.27 3.62 1.21
N ALA A 96 -7.70 2.82 2.12
CA ALA A 96 -6.66 1.85 1.79
C ALA A 96 -7.13 0.83 0.75
N PHE A 97 -8.37 0.33 0.85
CA PHE A 97 -8.93 -0.58 -0.15
C PHE A 97 -9.05 0.08 -1.52
N ILE A 98 -9.55 1.32 -1.58
CA ILE A 98 -9.67 2.09 -2.82
C ILE A 98 -8.28 2.33 -3.43
N GLN A 99 -7.28 2.67 -2.62
CA GLN A 99 -5.90 2.87 -3.07
C GLN A 99 -5.31 1.62 -3.73
N VAL A 100 -5.42 0.47 -3.06
CA VAL A 100 -4.97 -0.81 -3.62
C VAL A 100 -5.71 -1.13 -4.92
N LEU A 101 -7.04 -0.92 -4.95
CA LEU A 101 -7.86 -1.16 -6.13
C LEU A 101 -7.42 -0.29 -7.31
N VAL A 102 -7.24 1.02 -7.09
CA VAL A 102 -6.83 1.96 -8.13
C VAL A 102 -5.45 1.61 -8.67
N GLY A 103 -4.46 1.41 -7.79
CA GLY A 103 -3.11 1.05 -8.20
C GLY A 103 -3.05 -0.27 -8.98
N PHE A 104 -3.78 -1.29 -8.50
CA PHE A 104 -3.88 -2.59 -9.18
C PHE A 104 -4.53 -2.44 -10.55
N LYS A 105 -5.56 -1.60 -10.67
CA LYS A 105 -6.24 -1.38 -11.95
C LYS A 105 -5.36 -0.65 -12.96
N ILE A 106 -4.63 0.37 -12.51
CA ILE A 106 -3.66 1.09 -13.35
C ILE A 106 -2.60 0.10 -13.86
N ALA A 107 -2.02 -0.70 -12.96
CA ALA A 107 -1.04 -1.72 -13.31
C ALA A 107 -1.61 -2.75 -14.30
N GLN A 108 -2.87 -3.16 -14.13
CA GLN A 108 -3.55 -4.04 -15.09
C GLN A 108 -3.67 -3.41 -16.48
N VAL A 109 -4.10 -2.15 -16.57
CA VAL A 109 -4.24 -1.44 -17.85
C VAL A 109 -2.87 -1.29 -18.53
N VAL A 110 -1.84 -0.90 -17.78
CA VAL A 110 -0.48 -0.77 -18.31
C VAL A 110 0.06 -2.12 -18.78
N GLY A 111 -0.07 -3.17 -17.95
CA GLY A 111 0.39 -4.51 -18.30
C GLY A 111 -0.29 -5.09 -19.54
N ARG A 112 -1.58 -4.78 -19.77
CA ARG A 112 -2.28 -5.17 -21.00
C ARG A 112 -1.80 -4.44 -22.25
N LYS A 113 -1.28 -3.21 -22.12
CA LYS A 113 -0.73 -2.46 -23.27
C LYS A 113 0.66 -2.94 -23.68
N LEU A 114 1.34 -3.68 -22.80
CA LEU A 114 2.70 -4.21 -23.03
C LEU A 114 2.71 -5.68 -23.50
N GLN A 115 1.53 -6.30 -23.65
CA GLN A 115 1.32 -7.67 -24.12
C GLN A 115 0.68 -7.66 -25.51
#